data_AF-A0A1M5FMP3-F1
#
_entry.id   AF-A0A1M5FMP3-F1
#
_cell.length_a   1.000
_cell.length_b   1.000
_cell.length_c   1.000
_cell.angle_alpha   90.00
_cell.angle_beta   90.00
_cell.angle_gamma   90.00
#
_symmetry.space_group_name_H-M   'P 1'
#
loop_
_entity.id
_entity.type
_entity.pdbx_description
1 polymer ?
#
loop_
_entity_poly.entity_id
_entity_poly.type
_entity_poly.pdbx_seq_one_letter_code
_entity_poly.pdbx_strand_id
1 'polypeptide(L)'
;MILKGIILVVICILCGITVLASLIIAVVKRRNRNTLSLSLGIAFLAIIGGISSAGYLSYMLGTVLMKETKDGANVFVEAMSEVLSSRFPESSFMDSIKSLQPTAGKIPPPFFYSCGFRDYYRMPLVYPYSMIVIDADDYASIQDESLVKNAFASTNSAETVLNGVTEFTFDRKHLLACCESRWDSAKVEYVVLDFGSKDISKFKSKAQMNDYLDSIGVEPYVPRFMPMQYYNRFVR
;
A
#
# COMPACT_ATOMS: atom_id res chain seq x y z
N MET A 1 -31.64 15.06 3.13
CA MET A 1 -30.41 14.33 3.55
C MET A 1 -29.36 15.25 4.14
N ILE A 2 -29.12 16.43 3.53
CA ILE A 2 -28.17 17.46 4.01
C ILE A 2 -28.38 17.85 5.48
N LEU A 3 -29.64 18.10 5.90
CA LEU A 3 -29.95 18.48 7.28
C LEU A 3 -29.54 17.42 8.31
N LYS A 4 -29.69 16.12 7.99
CA LYS A 4 -29.27 15.02 8.88
C LYS A 4 -27.75 14.94 9.01
N GLY A 5 -27.01 15.17 7.92
CA GLY A 5 -25.55 15.21 7.92
C GLY A 5 -25.00 16.40 8.73
N ILE A 6 -25.59 17.58 8.58
CA ILE A 6 -25.22 18.77 9.37
C ILE A 6 -25.44 18.53 10.86
N ILE A 7 -26.58 17.94 11.24
CA ILE A 7 -26.87 17.61 12.65
C ILE A 7 -25.81 16.65 13.22
N LEU A 8 -25.36 15.65 12.47
CA LEU A 8 -24.33 14.73 12.91
C LEU A 8 -22.94 15.37 13.04
N VAL A 9 -22.57 16.27 12.13
CA VAL A 9 -21.32 17.05 12.27
C VAL A 9 -21.36 17.88 13.54
N VAL A 10 -22.49 18.53 13.83
CA VAL A 10 -22.68 19.28 15.08
C VAL A 10 -22.59 18.36 16.30
N ILE A 11 -23.17 17.15 16.25
CA ILE A 11 -23.04 16.16 17.34
C ILE A 11 -21.57 15.74 17.54
N CYS A 12 -20.81 15.48 16.47
CA CYS A 12 -19.38 15.15 16.58
C CYS A 12 -18.56 16.28 17.22
N ILE A 13 -18.83 17.54 16.84
CA ILE A 13 -18.18 18.72 17.44
C ILE A 13 -18.52 18.83 18.93
N LEU A 14 -19.81 18.65 19.28
CA LEU A 14 -20.26 18.67 20.68
C LEU A 14 -19.62 17.54 21.51
N CYS A 15 -19.53 16.33 20.95
CA CYS A 15 -18.81 15.21 21.58
C CYS A 15 -17.34 15.58 21.84
N GLY A 16 -16.65 16.15 20.85
CA GLY A 16 -15.27 16.63 21.01
C GLY A 16 -15.12 17.66 22.13
N ILE A 17 -16.01 18.64 22.20
CA ILE A 17 -16.03 19.65 23.27
C ILE A 17 -16.25 19.01 24.64
N THR A 18 -17.19 18.07 24.77
CA THR A 18 -17.45 17.38 26.04
C THR A 18 -16.27 16.53 26.52
N VAL A 19 -15.54 15.86 25.61
CA VAL A 19 -14.32 15.13 25.95
C VAL A 19 -13.24 16.09 26.47
N LEU A 20 -13.05 17.22 25.79
CA LEU A 20 -12.08 18.25 26.19
C LEU A 20 -12.41 18.83 27.57
N ALA A 21 -13.67 19.16 27.81
CA ALA A 21 -14.15 19.66 29.10
C ALA A 21 -13.95 18.61 30.22
N SER A 22 -14.27 17.34 29.96
CA SER A 22 -14.06 16.27 30.92
C SER A 22 -12.58 16.00 31.22
N LEU A 23 -11.68 16.13 30.24
CA LEU A 23 -10.24 16.05 30.45
C LEU A 23 -9.74 17.21 31.33
N ILE A 24 -10.19 18.44 31.08
CA ILE A 24 -9.85 19.61 31.90
C ILE A 24 -10.34 19.39 33.35
N ILE A 25 -11.58 18.95 33.53
CA ILE A 25 -12.14 18.65 34.86
C ILE A 25 -11.35 17.52 35.53
N ALA A 26 -11.00 16.45 34.81
CA ALA A 26 -10.21 15.36 35.36
C ALA A 26 -8.82 15.82 35.82
N VAL A 27 -8.14 16.69 35.07
CA VAL A 27 -6.85 17.29 35.45
C VAL A 27 -6.98 18.18 36.69
N VAL A 28 -7.98 19.07 36.71
CA VAL A 28 -8.23 19.98 37.84
C VAL A 28 -8.61 19.19 39.11
N LYS A 29 -9.41 18.14 38.96
CA LYS A 29 -9.96 17.35 40.08
C LYS A 29 -9.00 16.26 40.57
N ARG A 30 -8.06 15.78 39.74
CA ARG A 30 -6.94 14.92 40.19
C ARG A 30 -6.07 15.61 41.25
N ARG A 31 -6.04 16.94 41.25
CA ARG A 31 -5.39 17.76 42.29
C ARG A 31 -6.14 17.73 43.64
N ASN A 32 -7.43 17.38 43.65
CA ASN A 32 -8.30 17.41 44.83
C ASN A 32 -8.91 16.01 45.05
N ARG A 33 -8.27 15.21 45.91
CA ARG A 33 -8.27 13.73 46.00
C ARG A 33 -9.59 12.94 46.10
N ASN A 34 -10.78 13.49 45.87
CA ASN A 34 -12.04 12.72 45.96
C ASN A 34 -13.03 13.06 44.83
N THR A 35 -13.50 12.02 44.12
CA THR A 35 -14.55 11.97 43.06
C THR A 35 -14.09 12.10 41.59
N LEU A 36 -13.18 11.21 41.15
CA LEU A 36 -12.75 11.05 39.75
C LEU A 36 -13.75 10.27 38.86
N SER A 37 -14.75 9.56 39.42
CA SER A 37 -15.50 8.51 38.70
C SER A 37 -16.58 9.01 37.72
N LEU A 38 -17.35 10.05 38.08
CA LEU A 38 -18.51 10.48 37.26
C LEU A 38 -18.07 11.23 35.99
N SER A 39 -17.09 12.13 36.09
CA SER A 39 -16.60 12.92 34.95
C SER A 39 -15.90 12.06 33.89
N LEU A 40 -15.15 11.03 34.32
CA LEU A 40 -14.58 10.05 33.38
C LEU A 40 -15.67 9.19 32.71
N GLY A 41 -16.73 8.82 33.44
CA GLY A 41 -17.86 8.08 32.86
C GLY A 41 -18.57 8.87 31.75
N ILE A 42 -18.81 10.17 31.98
CA ILE A 42 -19.40 11.06 30.96
C ILE A 42 -18.46 11.22 29.76
N ALA A 43 -17.15 11.36 30.00
CA ALA A 43 -16.16 11.41 28.92
C ALA A 43 -16.16 10.14 28.07
N PHE A 44 -16.24 8.97 28.72
CA PHE A 44 -16.26 7.68 28.05
C PHE A 44 -17.52 7.50 27.18
N LEU A 45 -18.69 7.88 27.70
CA LEU A 45 -19.93 7.88 26.92
C LEU A 45 -19.88 8.85 25.75
N ALA A 46 -19.27 10.03 25.92
CA ALA A 46 -19.08 10.99 24.84
C ALA A 46 -18.14 10.47 23.73
N ILE A 47 -17.09 9.72 24.10
CA ILE A 47 -16.19 9.05 23.15
C ILE A 47 -16.95 7.99 22.36
N ILE A 48 -17.71 7.11 23.04
CA ILE A 48 -18.53 6.08 22.38
C ILE A 48 -19.54 6.72 21.43
N GLY A 49 -20.22 7.79 21.87
CA GLY A 49 -21.16 8.55 21.06
C GLY A 49 -20.49 9.18 19.83
N GLY A 50 -19.29 9.74 20.00
CA GLY A 50 -18.50 10.30 18.90
C GLY A 50 -18.09 9.25 17.87
N ILE A 51 -17.56 8.10 18.32
CA ILE A 51 -17.18 6.98 17.44
C ILE A 51 -18.40 6.45 16.68
N SER A 52 -19.53 6.26 17.37
CA SER A 52 -20.77 5.77 16.76
C SER A 52 -21.32 6.76 15.73
N SER A 53 -21.27 8.06 16.04
CA SER A 53 -21.70 9.13 15.13
C SER A 53 -20.82 9.24 13.89
N ALA A 54 -19.50 9.14 14.07
CA ALA A 54 -18.54 9.10 12.96
C ALA A 54 -18.77 7.87 12.08
N GLY A 55 -18.96 6.68 12.67
CA GLY A 55 -19.28 5.46 11.92
C GLY A 55 -20.57 5.57 11.12
N TYR A 56 -21.62 6.16 11.70
CA TYR A 56 -22.88 6.39 11.00
C TYR A 56 -22.76 7.43 9.87
N LEU A 57 -21.97 8.51 10.07
CA LEU A 57 -21.67 9.46 9.01
C LEU A 57 -20.93 8.80 7.85
N SER A 58 -19.93 7.97 8.13
CA SER A 58 -19.20 7.22 7.10
C SER A 58 -20.13 6.26 6.33
N TYR A 59 -21.04 5.58 7.02
CA TYR A 59 -22.06 4.73 6.39
C TYR A 59 -23.03 5.52 5.51
N MET A 60 -23.54 6.65 6.00
CA MET A 60 -24.42 7.53 5.23
C MET A 60 -23.68 8.10 4.01
N LEU A 61 -22.44 8.56 4.17
CA LEU A 61 -21.65 9.08 3.06
C LEU A 61 -21.43 8.00 2.00
N GLY A 62 -21.07 6.78 2.41
CA GLY A 62 -20.92 5.64 1.52
C GLY A 62 -22.23 5.32 0.77
N THR A 63 -23.35 5.19 1.48
CA THR A 63 -24.64 4.88 0.84
C THR A 63 -25.15 5.99 -0.10
N VAL A 64 -24.86 7.26 0.18
CA VAL A 64 -25.23 8.38 -0.70
C VAL A 64 -24.35 8.42 -1.94
N LEU A 65 -23.04 8.31 -1.78
CA LEU A 65 -22.10 8.25 -2.90
C LEU A 65 -22.39 7.05 -3.81
N MET A 66 -22.66 5.88 -3.24
CA MET A 66 -23.02 4.67 -3.98
C MET A 66 -24.36 4.78 -4.73
N LYS A 67 -25.28 5.63 -4.28
CA LYS A 67 -26.65 5.70 -4.83
C LYS A 67 -26.85 6.83 -5.84
N GLU A 68 -26.11 7.94 -5.72
CA GLU A 68 -26.31 9.12 -6.57
C GLU A 68 -25.35 9.23 -7.76
N THR A 69 -24.27 8.42 -7.82
CA THR A 69 -23.32 8.46 -8.94
C THR A 69 -22.88 7.06 -9.35
N LYS A 70 -22.79 6.79 -10.67
CA LYS A 70 -22.26 5.52 -11.21
C LYS A 70 -20.84 5.22 -10.69
N ASP A 71 -20.07 6.27 -10.37
CA ASP A 71 -18.69 6.17 -9.91
C ASP A 71 -18.52 6.36 -8.39
N GLY A 72 -19.56 6.74 -7.64
CA GLY A 72 -19.40 7.11 -6.23
C GLY A 72 -19.09 5.94 -5.31
N ALA A 73 -19.47 4.73 -5.70
CA ALA A 73 -18.99 3.51 -5.05
C ALA A 73 -17.45 3.38 -5.17
N ASN A 74 -16.91 3.63 -6.35
CA ASN A 74 -15.47 3.57 -6.60
C ASN A 74 -14.75 4.69 -5.83
N VAL A 75 -15.27 5.92 -5.84
CA VAL A 75 -14.70 7.06 -5.10
C VAL A 75 -14.67 6.79 -3.59
N PHE A 76 -15.74 6.22 -3.02
CA PHE A 76 -15.77 5.89 -1.59
C PHE A 76 -14.79 4.77 -1.25
N VAL A 77 -14.74 3.70 -2.06
CA VAL A 77 -13.78 2.60 -1.89
C VAL A 77 -12.35 3.12 -2.01
N GLU A 78 -12.07 3.99 -2.97
CA GLU A 78 -10.75 4.62 -3.16
C GLU A 78 -10.34 5.46 -1.94
N ALA A 79 -11.22 6.32 -1.45
CA ALA A 79 -10.94 7.15 -0.28
C ALA A 79 -10.71 6.31 0.99
N MET A 80 -11.53 5.28 1.19
CA MET A 80 -11.34 4.35 2.31
C MET A 80 -10.06 3.55 2.16
N SER A 81 -9.73 3.10 0.95
CA SER A 81 -8.52 2.34 0.71
C SER A 81 -7.27 3.20 0.88
N GLU A 82 -7.28 4.48 0.50
CA GLU A 82 -6.17 5.40 0.76
C GLU A 82 -5.93 5.61 2.27
N VAL A 83 -7.01 5.73 3.06
CA VAL A 83 -6.93 5.90 4.52
C VAL A 83 -6.43 4.63 5.20
N LEU A 84 -6.85 3.47 4.69
CA LEU A 84 -6.56 2.18 5.28
C LEU A 84 -5.22 1.58 4.79
N SER A 85 -4.68 2.06 3.67
CA SER A 85 -3.42 1.57 3.11
C SER A 85 -2.22 2.00 3.95
N SER A 86 -1.26 1.09 4.07
CA SER A 86 0.03 1.36 4.67
C SER A 86 0.88 2.24 3.75
N ARG A 87 1.74 3.09 4.34
CA ARG A 87 2.64 3.97 3.61
C ARG A 87 4.10 3.76 4.00
N PHE A 88 4.99 3.85 3.01
CA PHE A 88 6.42 3.72 3.27
C PHE A 88 6.94 4.99 3.94
N PRO A 89 7.75 4.88 5.00
CA PRO A 89 8.48 6.02 5.51
C PRO A 89 9.49 6.51 4.46
N GLU A 90 9.87 7.78 4.54
CA GLU A 90 11.01 8.27 3.76
C GLU A 90 12.28 7.59 4.27
N SER A 91 13.09 7.05 3.34
CA SER A 91 14.32 6.32 3.66
C SER A 91 15.35 6.49 2.55
N SER A 92 16.64 6.32 2.89
CA SER A 92 17.73 6.33 1.90
C SER A 92 17.58 5.23 0.85
N PHE A 93 16.90 4.14 1.21
CA PHE A 93 16.55 3.10 0.25
C PHE A 93 15.52 3.59 -0.77
N MET A 94 14.49 4.30 -0.33
CA MET A 94 13.51 4.93 -1.23
C MET A 94 14.18 5.94 -2.17
N ASP A 95 15.16 6.71 -1.69
CA ASP A 95 15.92 7.64 -2.54
C ASP A 95 16.71 6.89 -3.62
N SER A 96 17.27 5.72 -3.28
CA SER A 96 17.92 4.84 -4.24
C SER A 96 16.93 4.35 -5.30
N ILE A 97 15.71 3.95 -4.91
CA ILE A 97 14.66 3.56 -5.86
C ILE A 97 14.27 4.72 -6.78
N LYS A 98 14.09 5.92 -6.22
CA LYS A 98 13.78 7.14 -7.01
C LYS A 98 14.91 7.47 -8.00
N SER A 99 16.17 7.19 -7.66
CA SER A 99 17.31 7.43 -8.55
C SER A 99 17.37 6.48 -9.76
N LEU A 100 16.75 5.29 -9.65
CA LEU A 100 16.69 4.31 -10.74
C LEU A 100 15.61 4.61 -11.77
N GLN A 101 14.71 5.54 -11.48
CA GLN A 101 13.56 5.83 -12.34
C GLN A 101 13.98 6.42 -13.70
N PRO A 102 13.17 6.23 -14.75
CA PRO A 102 13.39 6.90 -16.02
C PRO A 102 13.33 8.41 -15.84
N THR A 103 14.20 9.14 -16.54
CA THR A 103 14.29 10.61 -16.46
C THR A 103 13.15 11.30 -17.21
N ALA A 104 12.50 10.59 -18.12
CA ALA A 104 11.38 11.06 -18.90
C ALA A 104 10.08 10.45 -18.36
N GLY A 105 9.12 11.30 -18.01
CA GLY A 105 7.79 10.88 -17.57
C GLY A 105 7.42 11.41 -16.19
N LYS A 106 6.13 11.68 -15.99
CA LYS A 106 5.60 12.09 -14.69
C LYS A 106 5.16 10.83 -13.94
N ILE A 107 5.96 10.41 -12.96
CA ILE A 107 5.60 9.30 -12.09
C ILE A 107 4.61 9.80 -11.03
N PRO A 108 3.44 9.15 -10.86
CA PRO A 108 2.49 9.57 -9.83
C PRO A 108 3.10 9.37 -8.45
N PRO A 109 3.10 10.39 -7.56
CA PRO A 109 3.68 10.28 -6.22
C PRO A 109 3.22 9.03 -5.43
N PRO A 110 1.92 8.63 -5.45
CA PRO A 110 1.45 7.43 -4.77
C PRO A 110 2.21 6.14 -5.10
N PHE A 111 2.84 6.04 -6.28
CA PHE A 111 3.63 4.88 -6.67
C PHE A 111 4.76 4.57 -5.68
N PHE A 112 5.40 5.60 -5.12
CA PHE A 112 6.51 5.42 -4.17
C PHE A 112 6.04 5.22 -2.73
N TYR A 113 4.88 5.74 -2.35
CA TYR A 113 4.48 5.78 -0.95
C TYR A 113 3.46 4.69 -0.58
N SER A 114 2.76 4.08 -1.54
CA SER A 114 1.77 3.02 -1.25
C SER A 114 2.44 1.67 -0.98
N CYS A 115 2.26 1.13 0.23
CA CYS A 115 2.70 -0.22 0.61
C CYS A 115 1.64 -1.30 0.38
N GLY A 116 0.44 -0.92 -0.07
CA GLY A 116 -0.69 -1.83 -0.10
C GLY A 116 -1.50 -1.89 1.20
N PHE A 117 -2.30 -2.95 1.36
CA PHE A 117 -3.30 -3.08 2.41
C PHE A 117 -3.32 -4.48 3.04
N ARG A 118 -3.22 -4.52 4.36
CA ARG A 118 -3.42 -5.72 5.21
C ARG A 118 -2.50 -6.90 4.84
N ASP A 119 -3.01 -7.93 4.18
CA ASP A 119 -2.32 -9.20 3.86
C ASP A 119 -1.64 -9.14 2.47
N TYR A 120 -1.53 -7.92 1.92
CA TYR A 120 -0.93 -7.60 0.63
C TYR A 120 0.15 -6.53 0.84
N TYR A 121 1.37 -6.83 0.41
CA TYR A 121 2.49 -5.90 0.38
C TYR A 121 2.81 -5.52 -1.05
N ARG A 122 2.86 -4.22 -1.33
CA ARG A 122 3.28 -3.62 -2.59
C ARG A 122 4.58 -2.86 -2.37
N MET A 123 5.58 -3.11 -3.20
CA MET A 123 6.86 -2.39 -3.18
C MET A 123 7.20 -1.84 -4.56
N PRO A 124 7.62 -0.57 -4.69
CA PRO A 124 7.97 0.00 -5.99
C PRO A 124 9.27 -0.59 -6.53
N LEU A 125 9.34 -0.83 -7.84
CA LEU A 125 10.57 -1.10 -8.57
C LEU A 125 10.90 0.10 -9.47
N VAL A 126 11.08 -0.09 -10.77
CA VAL A 126 11.15 0.98 -11.77
C VAL A 126 9.76 1.19 -12.35
N TYR A 127 9.22 2.41 -12.29
CA TYR A 127 7.89 2.71 -12.83
C TYR A 127 7.78 2.28 -14.31
N PRO A 128 6.70 1.58 -14.71
CA PRO A 128 5.47 1.33 -13.96
C PRO A 128 5.44 0.03 -13.12
N TYR A 129 6.57 -0.65 -12.94
CA TYR A 129 6.60 -1.97 -12.32
C TYR A 129 6.64 -1.92 -10.79
N SER A 130 5.82 -2.74 -10.16
CA SER A 130 5.83 -2.96 -8.71
C SER A 130 5.91 -4.45 -8.39
N MET A 131 6.39 -4.75 -7.19
CA MET A 131 6.39 -6.09 -6.64
C MET A 131 5.25 -6.24 -5.65
N ILE A 132 4.43 -7.27 -5.83
CA ILE A 132 3.28 -7.60 -5.01
C ILE A 132 3.49 -8.95 -4.33
N VAL A 133 3.29 -8.98 -3.02
CA VAL A 133 3.27 -10.20 -2.19
C VAL A 133 1.89 -10.31 -1.55
N ILE A 134 1.26 -11.48 -1.66
CA ILE A 134 -0.08 -11.76 -1.12
C ILE A 134 -0.02 -13.05 -0.29
N ASP A 135 -0.56 -13.00 0.92
CA ASP A 135 -0.75 -14.11 1.88
C ASP A 135 0.54 -14.80 2.38
N ALA A 136 1.56 -15.01 1.54
CA ALA A 136 2.78 -15.75 1.83
C ALA A 136 4.02 -14.95 1.44
N ASP A 137 4.97 -14.88 2.37
CA ASP A 137 6.17 -14.03 2.27
C ASP A 137 7.23 -14.53 1.27
N ASP A 138 7.05 -15.75 0.77
CA ASP A 138 8.06 -16.48 -0.02
C ASP A 138 7.96 -16.22 -1.52
N TYR A 139 6.80 -15.78 -2.02
CA TYR A 139 6.55 -15.59 -3.44
C TYR A 139 5.98 -14.21 -3.73
N ALA A 140 6.58 -13.55 -4.72
CA ALA A 140 6.06 -12.30 -5.25
C ALA A 140 5.55 -12.45 -6.69
N SER A 141 4.75 -11.48 -7.08
CA SER A 141 4.41 -11.21 -8.48
C SER A 141 4.92 -9.83 -8.86
N ILE A 142 5.35 -9.68 -10.11
CA ILE A 142 5.69 -8.37 -10.68
C ILE A 142 4.48 -7.90 -11.47
N GLN A 143 4.04 -6.68 -11.21
CA GLN A 143 2.88 -6.09 -11.86
C GLN A 143 3.28 -4.84 -12.65
N ASP A 144 2.68 -4.66 -13.83
CA ASP A 144 2.73 -3.40 -14.60
C ASP A 144 1.56 -2.51 -14.16
N GLU A 145 1.88 -1.38 -13.55
CA GLU A 145 0.92 -0.39 -13.05
C GLU A 145 0.68 0.79 -13.99
N SER A 146 1.06 0.69 -15.27
CA SER A 146 0.92 1.82 -16.22
C SER A 146 -0.53 2.25 -16.42
N LEU A 147 -1.47 1.34 -16.22
CA LEU A 147 -2.91 1.60 -16.30
C LEU A 147 -3.56 1.88 -14.93
N VAL A 148 -2.78 1.84 -13.85
CA VAL A 148 -3.27 2.09 -12.50
C VAL A 148 -3.52 3.58 -12.32
N LYS A 149 -4.79 3.93 -12.12
CA LYS A 149 -5.21 5.32 -11.88
C LYS A 149 -5.04 5.71 -10.41
N ASN A 150 -5.20 4.76 -9.50
CA ASN A 150 -5.12 4.99 -8.06
C ASN A 150 -4.39 3.83 -7.37
N ALA A 151 -3.11 3.98 -7.03
CA ALA A 151 -2.29 2.94 -6.39
C ALA A 151 -2.78 2.45 -5.01
N PHE A 152 -3.85 3.05 -4.47
CA PHE A 152 -4.51 2.59 -3.25
C PHE A 152 -5.76 1.76 -3.52
N ALA A 153 -6.32 1.76 -4.73
CA ALA A 153 -7.54 1.02 -5.05
C ALA A 153 -7.29 -0.50 -5.20
N SER A 154 -8.13 -1.32 -4.56
CA SER A 154 -8.09 -2.79 -4.67
C SER A 154 -8.57 -3.33 -6.02
N THR A 155 -9.25 -2.50 -6.82
CA THR A 155 -9.81 -2.84 -8.14
C THR A 155 -8.89 -2.47 -9.30
N ASN A 156 -7.62 -2.23 -9.03
CA ASN A 156 -6.68 -1.80 -10.07
C ASN A 156 -6.44 -2.88 -11.12
N SER A 157 -6.46 -2.45 -12.38
CA SER A 157 -6.16 -3.25 -13.57
C SER A 157 -4.66 -3.48 -13.78
N ALA A 158 -3.90 -3.66 -12.69
CA ALA A 158 -2.48 -3.94 -12.79
C ALA A 158 -2.30 -5.33 -13.42
N GLU A 159 -1.48 -5.40 -14.47
CA GLU A 159 -1.25 -6.64 -15.19
C GLU A 159 -0.13 -7.43 -14.52
N THR A 160 -0.38 -8.70 -14.19
CA THR A 160 0.67 -9.59 -13.68
C THR A 160 1.61 -9.96 -14.82
N VAL A 161 2.83 -9.43 -14.77
CA VAL A 161 3.90 -9.65 -15.76
C VAL A 161 4.67 -10.92 -15.44
N LEU A 162 5.04 -11.08 -14.17
CA LEU A 162 5.73 -12.27 -13.65
C LEU A 162 5.04 -12.75 -12.38
N ASN A 163 5.08 -14.05 -12.15
CA ASN A 163 4.52 -14.68 -10.95
C ASN A 163 5.51 -15.71 -10.39
N GLY A 164 5.42 -15.96 -9.09
CA GLY A 164 6.27 -16.92 -8.41
C GLY A 164 7.70 -16.45 -8.20
N VAL A 165 7.96 -15.14 -8.17
CA VAL A 165 9.31 -14.60 -7.95
C VAL A 165 9.77 -14.90 -6.54
N THR A 166 10.84 -15.69 -6.41
CA THR A 166 11.45 -16.09 -5.12
C THR A 166 12.74 -15.30 -4.85
N GLU A 167 13.46 -14.93 -5.90
CA GLU A 167 14.66 -14.10 -5.83
C GLU A 167 14.69 -13.11 -7.00
N PHE A 168 15.24 -11.93 -6.76
CA PHE A 168 15.41 -10.95 -7.82
C PHE A 168 16.52 -9.93 -7.53
N THR A 169 16.87 -9.20 -8.59
CA THR A 169 17.61 -7.94 -8.55
C THR A 169 17.17 -7.10 -9.76
N PHE A 170 17.43 -5.81 -9.74
CA PHE A 170 17.10 -4.94 -10.85
C PHE A 170 18.01 -3.71 -10.88
N ASP A 171 18.11 -3.11 -12.06
CA ASP A 171 18.71 -1.80 -12.27
C ASP A 171 17.68 -0.87 -12.95
N ARG A 172 18.15 0.20 -13.59
CA ARG A 172 17.26 1.15 -14.31
C ARG A 172 16.57 0.52 -15.53
N LYS A 173 17.17 -0.50 -16.15
CA LYS A 173 16.78 -1.04 -17.45
C LYS A 173 16.21 -2.45 -17.36
N HIS A 174 16.72 -3.28 -16.46
CA HIS A 174 16.38 -4.69 -16.40
C HIS A 174 16.01 -5.13 -15.00
N LEU A 175 15.11 -6.11 -14.94
CA LEU A 175 14.86 -6.94 -13.79
C LEU A 175 15.31 -8.37 -14.11
N LEU A 176 16.07 -8.94 -13.18
CA LEU A 176 16.50 -10.33 -13.22
C LEU A 176 15.80 -11.06 -12.08
N ALA A 177 15.17 -12.19 -12.38
CA ALA A 177 14.40 -12.93 -11.38
C ALA A 177 14.58 -14.46 -11.51
N CYS A 178 14.44 -15.12 -10.37
CA CYS A 178 14.17 -16.54 -10.26
C CYS A 178 12.68 -16.72 -9.95
N CYS A 179 12.00 -17.50 -10.77
CA CYS A 179 10.58 -17.77 -10.66
C CYS A 179 10.35 -19.25 -10.41
N GLU A 180 9.54 -19.56 -9.41
CA GLU A 180 9.12 -20.91 -9.07
C GLU A 180 7.60 -21.04 -9.16
N SER A 181 7.14 -22.14 -9.74
CA SER A 181 5.71 -22.44 -9.73
C SER A 181 5.26 -22.80 -8.31
N ARG A 182 4.27 -22.06 -7.78
CA ARG A 182 3.64 -22.36 -6.48
C ARG A 182 3.08 -23.79 -6.39
N TRP A 183 2.74 -24.40 -7.53
CA TRP A 183 2.17 -25.74 -7.62
C TRP A 183 3.20 -26.81 -7.96
N ASP A 184 4.41 -26.42 -8.35
CA ASP A 184 5.47 -27.32 -8.82
C ASP A 184 6.84 -26.66 -8.61
N SER A 185 7.37 -26.77 -7.39
CA SER A 185 8.67 -26.19 -7.03
C SER A 185 9.84 -26.79 -7.80
N ALA A 186 9.64 -27.91 -8.51
CA ALA A 186 10.66 -28.46 -9.41
C ALA A 186 10.78 -27.66 -10.72
N LYS A 187 9.84 -26.76 -11.01
CA LYS A 187 9.89 -25.84 -12.15
C LYS A 187 10.43 -24.49 -11.71
N VAL A 188 11.74 -24.37 -11.77
CA VAL A 188 12.49 -23.11 -11.64
C VAL A 188 12.71 -22.54 -13.04
N GLU A 189 12.33 -21.28 -13.24
CA GLU A 189 12.64 -20.50 -14.44
C GLU A 189 13.47 -19.27 -14.04
N TYR A 190 14.44 -18.92 -14.86
CA TYR A 190 15.19 -17.68 -14.73
C TYR A 190 14.70 -16.68 -15.78
N VAL A 191 14.51 -15.43 -15.38
CA VAL A 191 13.85 -14.44 -16.21
C VAL A 191 14.63 -13.14 -16.26
N VAL A 192 14.74 -12.57 -17.46
CA VAL A 192 15.17 -11.19 -17.70
C VAL A 192 13.99 -10.43 -18.29
N LEU A 193 13.56 -9.38 -17.58
CA LEU A 193 12.56 -8.41 -18.04
C LEU A 193 13.27 -7.11 -18.40
N ASP A 194 13.13 -6.65 -19.64
CA ASP A 194 13.53 -5.30 -20.05
C ASP A 194 12.39 -4.31 -19.73
N PHE A 195 12.63 -3.31 -18.90
CA PHE A 195 11.62 -2.34 -18.50
C PHE A 195 11.21 -1.38 -19.63
N GLY A 196 12.10 -1.14 -20.60
CA GLY A 196 11.87 -0.24 -21.72
C GLY A 196 11.07 -0.88 -22.84
N SER A 197 11.49 -2.07 -23.29
CA SER A 197 10.79 -2.80 -24.36
C SER A 197 9.63 -3.66 -23.87
N LYS A 198 9.60 -3.95 -22.56
CA LYS A 198 8.68 -4.91 -21.91
C LYS A 198 8.92 -6.37 -22.31
N ASP A 199 10.02 -6.67 -23.00
CA ASP A 199 10.33 -8.02 -23.43
C ASP A 199 10.73 -8.89 -22.23
N ILE A 200 10.26 -10.14 -22.26
CA ILE A 200 10.53 -11.15 -21.25
C ILE A 200 11.30 -12.29 -21.90
N SER A 201 12.54 -12.48 -21.47
CA SER A 201 13.35 -13.63 -21.84
C SER A 201 13.40 -14.64 -20.70
N LYS A 202 13.07 -15.91 -21.00
CA LYS A 202 13.00 -17.00 -20.02
C LYS A 202 14.06 -18.07 -20.30
N PHE A 203 14.67 -18.58 -19.24
CA PHE A 203 15.77 -19.53 -19.30
C PHE A 203 15.55 -20.67 -18.32
N LYS A 204 16.00 -21.87 -18.70
CA LYS A 204 15.86 -23.07 -17.87
C LYS A 204 16.97 -23.22 -16.83
N SER A 205 18.04 -22.44 -16.95
CA SER A 205 19.16 -22.45 -16.02
C SER A 205 19.80 -21.08 -15.90
N LYS A 206 20.45 -20.84 -14.75
CA LYS A 206 21.23 -19.64 -14.49
C LYS A 206 22.35 -19.44 -15.52
N ALA A 207 22.97 -20.53 -15.98
CA ALA A 207 24.03 -20.47 -17.00
C ALA A 207 23.50 -19.88 -18.32
N GLN A 208 22.35 -20.36 -18.81
CA GLN A 208 21.74 -19.83 -20.03
C GLN A 208 21.38 -18.34 -19.92
N MET A 209 20.88 -17.93 -18.76
CA MET A 209 20.59 -16.52 -18.52
C MET A 209 21.88 -15.68 -18.49
N ASN A 210 22.95 -16.16 -17.86
CA ASN A 210 24.22 -15.45 -17.84
C ASN A 210 24.82 -15.30 -19.23
N ASP A 211 24.80 -16.35 -20.06
CA ASP A 211 25.27 -16.28 -21.45
C ASP A 211 24.48 -15.20 -22.24
N TYR A 212 23.17 -15.09 -21.98
CA TYR A 212 22.35 -14.03 -22.55
C TYR A 212 22.73 -12.64 -22.04
N LEU A 213 22.90 -12.47 -20.73
CA LEU A 213 23.30 -11.19 -20.12
C LEU A 213 24.65 -10.70 -20.67
N ASP A 214 25.62 -11.60 -20.81
CA ASP A 214 26.90 -11.32 -21.43
C ASP A 214 26.74 -10.85 -22.89
N SER A 215 25.82 -11.46 -23.65
CA SER A 215 25.54 -11.08 -25.04
C SER A 215 24.94 -9.68 -25.20
N ILE A 216 24.27 -9.17 -24.17
CA ILE A 216 23.66 -7.82 -24.14
C ILE A 216 24.46 -6.82 -23.29
N GLY A 217 25.64 -7.21 -22.79
CA GLY A 217 26.53 -6.35 -22.00
C GLY A 217 25.98 -5.95 -20.63
N VAL A 218 25.16 -6.82 -20.03
CA VAL A 218 24.60 -6.65 -18.67
C VAL A 218 25.39 -7.53 -17.70
N GLU A 219 25.61 -7.05 -16.48
CA GLU A 219 26.32 -7.84 -15.47
C GLU A 219 25.62 -9.18 -15.22
N PRO A 220 26.38 -10.28 -15.01
CA PRO A 220 25.83 -11.60 -14.75
C PRO A 220 24.86 -11.61 -13.56
N TYR A 221 23.97 -12.61 -13.54
CA TYR A 221 22.94 -12.70 -12.51
C TYR A 221 23.50 -12.90 -11.11
N VAL A 222 23.26 -11.89 -10.28
CA VAL A 222 23.51 -11.90 -8.84
C VAL A 222 22.19 -11.57 -8.12
N PRO A 223 21.43 -12.58 -7.65
CA PRO A 223 20.26 -12.31 -6.83
C PRO A 223 20.70 -11.58 -5.57
N ARG A 224 19.97 -10.51 -5.23
CA ARG A 224 20.29 -9.69 -4.05
C ARG A 224 19.18 -9.69 -3.02
N PHE A 225 17.96 -10.04 -3.42
CA PHE A 225 16.80 -9.94 -2.55
C PHE A 225 15.84 -11.11 -2.73
N MET A 226 15.44 -11.70 -1.61
CA MET A 226 14.14 -12.34 -1.47
C MET A 226 13.06 -11.26 -1.26
N PRO A 227 11.79 -11.49 -1.65
CA PRO A 227 10.71 -10.51 -1.49
C PRO A 227 10.63 -9.87 -0.10
N MET A 228 10.65 -10.69 0.95
CA MET A 228 10.63 -10.22 2.34
C MET A 228 11.89 -9.42 2.72
N GLN A 229 13.06 -9.77 2.21
CA GLN A 229 14.28 -8.99 2.46
C GLN A 229 14.20 -7.60 1.83
N TYR A 230 13.60 -7.49 0.64
CA TYR A 230 13.36 -6.21 -0.02
C TYR A 230 12.36 -5.37 0.77
N TYR A 231 11.24 -5.95 1.21
CA TYR A 231 10.24 -5.28 2.05
C TYR A 231 10.87 -4.67 3.31
N ASN A 232 11.69 -5.45 4.00
CA ASN A 232 12.36 -5.01 5.22
C ASN A 232 13.31 -3.82 5.03
N ARG A 233 13.72 -3.49 3.81
CA ARG A 233 14.53 -2.28 3.52
C ARG A 233 13.71 -0.98 3.57
N PHE A 234 12.39 -1.08 3.47
CA PHE A 234 11.51 0.08 3.52
C PHE A 234 10.91 0.36 4.90
N VAL A 235 10.87 -0.63 5.80
CA VAL A 235 10.16 -0.54 7.09
C VAL A 235 11.12 -0.36 8.29
N ARG A 236 12.43 -0.31 8.05
CA ARG A 236 13.47 -0.15 9.08
C ARG A 236 14.06 1.25 9.13
#